data_AF-A0AAD7VZS3-F1
#
_entry.id   AF-A0AAD7VZS3-F1
#
_cell.length_a   1.000
_cell.length_b   1.000
_cell.length_c   1.000
_cell.angle_alpha   90.00
_cell.angle_beta   90.00
_cell.angle_gamma   90.00
#
_symmetry.space_group_name_H-M   'P 1'
#
loop_
_entity.id
_entity.type
_entity.pdbx_description
1 polymer ?
#
loop_
_entity_poly.entity_id
_entity_poly.type
_entity_poly.pdbx_seq_one_letter_code
_entity_poly.pdbx_strand_id
1 'polypeptide(L)' 'GQFIFDCLFSESLEENHYTTYSSISDLGFYLSLSHRGEVRKGGRVLPLIANAMMDD' A
#
# COMPACT_ATOMS: atom_id res chain seq x y z
N GLY A 1 -14.81 -5.80 16.14
CA GLY A 1 -14.06 -4.82 15.33
C GLY A 1 -15.04 -3.81 14.80
N GLN A 2 -14.70 -2.53 14.84
CA GLN A 2 -15.51 -1.45 14.28
C GLN A 2 -14.86 -0.98 12.99
N PHE A 3 -15.64 -0.84 11.93
CA PHE A 3 -15.17 -0.22 10.70
C PHE A 3 -15.04 1.28 10.91
N ILE A 4 -13.85 1.82 10.62
CA ILE A 4 -13.49 3.23 10.85
C ILE A 4 -12.77 3.78 9.63
N PHE A 5 -12.48 5.09 9.62
CA PHE A 5 -11.84 5.75 8.48
C PHE A 5 -10.50 5.16 8.07
N ASP A 6 -9.72 4.64 9.01
CA ASP A 6 -8.44 3.98 8.73
C ASP A 6 -8.58 2.62 8.02
N CYS A 7 -9.81 2.11 7.87
CA CYS A 7 -10.11 0.93 7.08
C CYS A 7 -10.28 1.26 5.58
N LEU A 8 -10.33 2.54 5.20
CA LEU A 8 -10.56 2.96 3.82
C LEU A 8 -9.25 3.19 3.08
N PHE A 9 -9.14 2.55 1.91
CA PHE A 9 -8.02 2.69 1.00
C PHE A 9 -8.50 3.09 -0.39
N SER A 10 -7.74 3.93 -1.08
CA SER A 10 -7.93 4.20 -2.51
C SER A 10 -7.15 3.18 -3.32
N GLU A 11 -7.82 2.52 -4.26
CA GLU A 11 -7.23 1.59 -5.23
C GLU A 11 -6.72 2.37 -6.45
N SER A 12 -5.57 1.97 -7.00
CA SER A 12 -5.04 2.55 -8.25
C SER A 12 -4.33 1.48 -9.07
N LEU A 13 -4.63 1.44 -10.38
CA LEU A 13 -3.95 0.58 -11.33
C LEU A 13 -2.72 1.30 -11.87
N GLU A 14 -1.55 0.70 -11.70
CA GLU A 14 -0.26 1.25 -12.10
C GLU A 14 0.12 0.82 -13.52
N GLU A 15 1.08 1.53 -14.14
CA GLU A 15 1.56 1.26 -15.51
C GLU A 15 2.18 -0.14 -15.66
N ASN A 16 2.71 -0.70 -14.57
CA ASN A 16 3.26 -2.06 -14.53
C ASN A 16 2.19 -3.15 -14.36
N HIS A 17 0.89 -2.80 -14.43
CA HIS A 17 -0.27 -3.68 -14.26
C HIS A 17 -0.47 -4.24 -12.85
N TYR A 18 0.22 -3.66 -11.85
CA TYR A 18 -0.07 -3.94 -10.46
C TYR A 18 -1.07 -2.93 -9.88
N THR A 19 -1.69 -3.32 -8.76
CA THR A 19 -2.62 -2.46 -8.01
C THR A 19 -1.98 -1.96 -6.74
N THR A 20 -2.06 -0.65 -6.47
CA THR A 20 -1.68 -0.05 -5.20
C THR A 20 -2.90 0.31 -4.34
N TYR A 21 -2.72 0.27 -3.02
CA TYR A 21 -3.71 0.72 -2.05
C TYR A 21 -3.09 1.80 -1.16
N SER A 22 -3.64 3.00 -1.21
CA SER A 22 -3.18 4.15 -0.43
C SER A 22 -4.18 4.49 0.68
N SER A 23 -3.69 4.88 1.86
CA SER A 23 -4.55 5.34 2.95
C SER A 23 -5.26 6.63 2.55
N ILE A 24 -6.57 6.71 2.82
CA ILE A 24 -7.33 7.95 2.62
C ILE A 24 -7.11 8.92 3.79
N SER A 25 -6.89 8.42 5.01
CA SER A 25 -6.68 9.25 6.20
C SER A 25 -5.25 9.76 6.33
N ASP A 26 -4.26 9.04 5.79
CA ASP A 26 -2.83 9.35 5.94
C ASP A 26 -2.12 9.52 4.58
N LEU A 27 -1.83 10.78 4.22
CA LEU A 27 -1.14 11.09 2.96
C LEU A 27 0.24 10.43 2.87
N GLY A 28 0.48 9.71 1.77
CA GLY A 28 1.76 9.07 1.47
C GLY A 28 1.96 7.71 2.14
N PHE A 29 0.92 7.14 2.76
CA PHE A 29 0.93 5.78 3.30
C PHE A 29 0.31 4.79 2.32
N TYR A 30 1.01 3.68 2.09
CA TYR A 30 0.59 2.60 1.20
C TYR A 30 0.62 1.26 1.91
N LEU A 31 -0.33 0.38 1.56
CA LEU A 31 -0.29 -1.02 1.96
C LEU A 31 0.88 -1.71 1.24
N SER A 32 1.81 -2.28 2.00
CA SER A 32 2.98 -2.97 1.42
C SER A 32 3.47 -4.13 2.30
N LEU A 33 4.08 -5.11 1.65
CA LEU A 33 4.72 -6.28 2.27
C LEU A 33 6.22 -6.28 1.94
N SER A 34 7.03 -6.88 2.80
CA SER A 34 8.41 -7.23 2.48
C SER A 34 8.47 -8.47 1.59
N HIS A 35 9.61 -8.74 0.97
CA HIS A 35 9.84 -10.00 0.23
C HIS A 35 9.71 -11.26 1.10
N ARG A 36 9.68 -11.11 2.44
CA ARG A 36 9.46 -12.21 3.38
C ARG A 36 7.98 -12.37 3.78
N GLY A 37 7.08 -11.57 3.20
CA GLY A 37 5.66 -11.55 3.55
C GLY A 37 5.32 -10.77 4.83
N GLU A 38 6.27 -10.01 5.39
CA GLU A 38 6.04 -9.22 6.59
C GLU A 38 5.42 -7.86 6.26
N VAL A 39 4.46 -7.39 7.06
CA VAL A 39 3.84 -6.08 6.87
C VAL A 39 4.89 -4.98 7.07
N ARG A 40 5.05 -4.11 6.08
CA ARG A 40 5.91 -2.93 6.20
C ARG A 40 5.14 -1.83 6.91
N LYS A 41 5.79 -1.18 7.88
CA LYS A 41 5.26 0.04 8.49
C LYS A 41 5.11 1.07 7.38
N GLY A 42 3.90 1.62 7.22
CA GLY A 42 3.69 2.72 6.30
C GLY A 42 4.68 3.83 6.64
N GLY A 43 5.64 4.04 5.75
CA GLY A 43 6.51 5.20 5.73
C GLY A 43 6.26 5.91 4.41
N ARG A 44 6.96 7.01 4.15
CA ARG A 44 7.02 7.64 2.82
C ARG A 44 7.71 6.68 1.84
N VAL A 45 7.04 5.58 1.51
CA VAL A 45 7.42 4.69 0.44
C VAL A 45 7.06 5.47 -0.81
N LEU A 46 8.06 5.86 -1.57
CA LEU A 46 7.81 6.46 -2.88
C LEU A 46 7.01 5.44 -3.70
N PRO A 47 6.01 5.86 -4.50
CA PRO A 47 5.21 4.95 -5.32
C PRO A 47 6.05 3.94 -6.12
N LEU A 48 7.24 4.36 -6.56
CA LEU A 48 8.26 3.54 -7.23
C LEU A 48 8.86 2.37 -6.43
N ILE A 49 8.69 2.34 -5.10
CA ILE A 49 9.20 1.30 -4.18
C ILE A 49 8.03 0.58 -3.50
N ALA A 50 6.80 1.09 -3.66
CA ALA A 50 5.59 0.35 -3.40
C ALA A 50 5.36 -0.59 -4.59
N ASN A 51 6.35 -1.45 -4.86
CA ASN A 51 6.16 -2.64 -5.68
C ASN A 51 5.07 -3.41 -4.96
N ALA A 52 3.85 -3.17 -5.43
CA ALA A 52 2.63 -3.78 -4.99
C ALA A 52 2.89 -5.27 -4.92
N MET A 53 2.79 -5.81 -3.71
CA MET A 53 2.69 -7.25 -3.43
C MET A 53 3.46 -8.15 -4.42
N MET A 54 4.69 -8.50 -4.05
CA MET A 54 5.51 -9.56 -4.67
C MET A 54 6.25 -9.13 -5.95
N ASP A 55 7.50 -8.66 -5.77
CA ASP A 55 8.58 -9.07 -6.67
C ASP A 55 8.92 -10.53 -6.31
N ASP A 56 8.74 -11.44 -7.26
CA ASP A 56 9.49 -12.72 -7.31
C ASP A 56 10.97 -12.43 -7.64
#